data_AF-A0AA88WBI8-F1
#
_entry.id   AF-A0AA88WBI8-F1
#
_cell.length_a   1.000
_cell.length_b   1.000
_cell.length_c   1.000
_cell.angle_alpha   90.00
_cell.angle_beta   90.00
_cell.angle_gamma   90.00
#
_symmetry.space_group_name_H-M   'P 1'
#
loop_
_entity.id
_entity.type
_entity.pdbx_description
1 polymer ?
#
loop_
_entity_poly.entity_id
_entity_poly.type
_entity_poly.pdbx_seq_one_letter_code
_entity_poly.pdbx_strand_id
1 'polypeptide(L)'
;MACSSFFRHWKSKMYFFLAALKIAFMLTFPRPVVQENADEATKQVTAKRKKKLKDDVYCKTYSFRGLFDTHYYVYEIKHANSTAKELWDDLDRKYKTKDSGNKKLLIRKLFDFHVVDRNFVITQIHELQMIMNLIISEGHSLDESFQVSKIIFNLPFTWKECRKELKQKKDAMTMQELVKYIQVEENSHNFDRLELEDHKSSKALVVDHDPSLRVSLMVKVLLQPKSMISPRRLVRSPTVVCFIVEIWKLEFAVY
;
A
#
# COMPACT_ATOMS: atom_id res chain seq x y z
N MET A 1 1.35 12.18 6.84
CA MET A 1 2.05 12.86 5.71
C MET A 1 2.20 11.85 4.58
N ALA A 2 1.49 12.02 3.45
CA ALA A 2 1.60 11.08 2.33
C ALA A 2 3.01 11.12 1.71
N CYS A 3 3.61 9.95 1.49
CA CYS A 3 4.88 9.76 0.81
C CYS A 3 4.74 10.16 -0.67
N SER A 4 5.79 10.69 -1.30
CA SER A 4 5.71 11.11 -2.71
C SER A 4 5.48 9.94 -3.68
N SER A 5 5.89 8.72 -3.31
CA SER A 5 5.56 7.49 -4.04
C SER A 5 4.05 7.23 -4.10
N PHE A 6 3.33 7.54 -3.02
CA PHE A 6 1.87 7.47 -2.98
C PHE A 6 1.25 8.52 -3.91
N PHE A 7 1.82 9.72 -3.98
CA PHE A 7 1.35 10.75 -4.90
C PHE A 7 1.53 10.34 -6.37
N ARG A 8 2.64 9.69 -6.75
CA ARG A 8 2.85 9.22 -8.13
C ARG A 8 1.80 8.18 -8.57
N HIS A 9 1.49 7.22 -7.69
CA HIS A 9 0.44 6.23 -7.92
C HIS A 9 -0.94 6.87 -7.96
N TRP A 10 -1.24 7.74 -7.00
CA TRP A 10 -2.48 8.52 -6.97
C TRP A 10 -2.67 9.34 -8.24
N LYS A 11 -1.64 10.07 -8.68
CA LYS A 11 -1.65 10.92 -9.86
C LYS A 11 -1.95 10.10 -11.12
N SER A 12 -1.30 8.94 -11.26
CA SER A 12 -1.53 8.03 -12.40
C SER A 12 -2.96 7.48 -12.40
N LYS A 13 -3.45 7.04 -11.23
CA LYS A 13 -4.82 6.53 -11.06
C LYS A 13 -5.87 7.61 -11.34
N MET A 14 -5.66 8.83 -10.84
CA MET A 14 -6.55 9.96 -11.09
C MET A 14 -6.54 10.37 -12.56
N TYR A 15 -5.37 10.43 -13.19
CA TYR A 15 -5.29 10.73 -14.62
C TYR A 15 -6.07 9.71 -15.45
N PHE A 16 -5.88 8.41 -15.17
CA PHE A 16 -6.62 7.34 -15.83
C PHE A 16 -8.14 7.48 -15.64
N PHE A 17 -8.59 7.76 -14.41
CA PHE A 17 -10.00 8.00 -14.11
C PHE A 17 -10.58 9.20 -14.88
N LEU A 18 -9.87 10.32 -14.91
CA LEU A 18 -10.27 11.52 -15.68
C LEU A 18 -10.26 11.29 -17.19
N ALA A 19 -9.36 10.42 -17.69
CA ALA A 19 -9.30 10.03 -19.09
C ALA A 19 -10.50 9.15 -19.48
N ALA A 20 -10.90 8.22 -18.61
CA ALA A 20 -12.12 7.42 -18.80
C ALA A 20 -13.38 8.30 -18.85
N LEU A 21 -13.42 9.38 -18.05
CA LEU A 21 -14.47 10.40 -18.09
C LEU A 21 -14.36 11.39 -19.26
N LYS A 22 -13.34 11.26 -20.12
CA LYS A 22 -13.06 12.13 -21.26
C LYS A 22 -12.85 13.61 -20.88
N ILE A 23 -12.39 13.91 -19.66
CA ILE A 23 -12.13 15.26 -19.15
C ILE A 23 -10.66 15.53 -18.79
N ALA A 24 -9.77 14.53 -18.92
CA ALA A 24 -8.33 14.68 -18.62
C ALA A 24 -7.65 15.81 -19.40
N PHE A 25 -8.16 16.21 -20.57
CA PHE A 25 -7.63 17.33 -21.34
C PHE A 25 -7.67 18.67 -20.57
N MET A 26 -8.55 18.81 -19.57
CA MET A 26 -8.55 20.00 -18.71
C MET A 26 -7.29 20.17 -17.87
N LEU A 27 -6.50 19.10 -17.70
CA LEU A 27 -5.23 19.16 -17.00
C LEU A 27 -4.10 19.75 -17.87
N THR A 28 -4.29 19.82 -19.19
CA THR A 28 -3.29 20.33 -20.14
C THR A 28 -3.66 21.68 -20.74
N PHE A 29 -4.95 21.99 -20.89
CA PHE A 29 -5.39 23.27 -21.47
C PHE A 29 -5.57 24.37 -20.41
N PRO A 30 -4.89 25.53 -20.54
CA PRO A 30 -5.23 26.71 -19.74
C PRO A 30 -6.63 27.25 -20.10
N ARG A 31 -7.20 28.06 -19.20
CA ARG A 31 -8.51 28.71 -19.36
C ARG A 31 -8.59 29.35 -20.76
N PRO A 32 -9.68 29.16 -21.53
CA PRO A 32 -9.90 30.02 -22.69
C PRO A 32 -10.00 31.46 -22.18
N VAL A 33 -9.09 32.32 -22.61
CA VAL A 33 -9.14 33.75 -22.32
C VAL A 33 -10.47 34.26 -22.87
N VAL A 34 -11.31 34.81 -22.00
CA VAL A 34 -12.51 35.53 -22.43
C VAL A 34 -12.00 36.84 -23.01
N GLN A 35 -11.82 36.90 -24.33
CA GLN A 35 -11.74 38.19 -25.01
C GLN A 35 -13.16 38.76 -24.98
N GLU A 36 -13.36 39.83 -24.21
CA GLU A 36 -14.62 40.56 -24.11
C GLU A 36 -15.03 41.25 -25.42
N ASN A 37 -14.13 41.30 -26.42
CA ASN A 37 -14.32 42.07 -27.65
C ASN A 37 -14.37 41.17 -28.91
N ALA A 38 -15.22 40.16 -28.92
CA ALA A 38 -15.59 39.47 -30.15
C ALA A 38 -17.10 39.28 -30.18
N ASP A 39 -17.76 40.31 -30.70
CA ASP A 39 -19.16 40.28 -31.09
C ASP A 39 -19.42 39.11 -32.06
N GLU A 40 -20.55 38.43 -31.83
CA GLU A 40 -21.06 37.24 -32.52
C GLU A 40 -20.29 35.92 -32.36
N ALA A 41 -20.26 35.40 -31.12
CA ALA A 41 -20.08 33.97 -30.91
C ALA A 41 -21.38 33.22 -31.25
N THR A 42 -21.40 32.48 -32.37
CA THR A 42 -22.48 31.55 -32.76
C THR A 42 -22.94 30.71 -31.54
N LYS A 43 -24.23 30.33 -31.46
CA LYS A 43 -24.77 29.45 -30.39
C LYS A 43 -23.88 28.23 -30.09
N GLN A 44 -23.18 27.72 -31.11
CA GLN A 44 -22.24 26.62 -31.01
C GLN A 44 -20.95 26.97 -30.23
N VAL A 45 -20.41 28.18 -30.38
CA VAL A 45 -19.21 28.66 -29.66
C VAL A 45 -19.53 28.91 -28.18
N THR A 46 -20.68 29.51 -27.88
CA THR A 46 -21.14 29.72 -26.50
C THR A 46 -21.46 28.40 -25.80
N ALA A 47 -22.07 27.43 -26.48
CA ALA A 47 -22.28 26.08 -25.95
C ALA A 47 -20.96 25.34 -25.66
N LYS A 48 -19.99 25.39 -26.59
CA LYS A 48 -18.64 24.83 -26.40
C LYS A 48 -17.93 25.45 -25.19
N ARG A 49 -18.02 26.78 -25.01
CA ARG A 49 -17.45 27.49 -23.85
C ARG A 49 -18.11 27.06 -22.53
N LYS A 50 -19.44 26.99 -22.48
CA LYS A 50 -20.19 26.53 -21.29
C LYS A 50 -19.85 25.08 -20.92
N LYS A 51 -19.72 24.19 -21.92
CA LYS A 51 -19.28 22.81 -21.70
C LYS A 51 -17.87 22.76 -21.10
N LYS A 52 -16.93 23.52 -21.67
CA LYS A 52 -15.54 23.58 -21.16
C LYS A 52 -15.48 24.06 -19.70
N LEU A 53 -16.31 25.02 -19.31
CA LEU A 53 -16.37 25.46 -17.91
C LEU A 53 -16.90 24.36 -16.96
N LYS A 54 -17.93 23.62 -17.39
CA LYS A 54 -18.47 22.49 -16.60
C LYS A 54 -17.45 21.38 -16.43
N ASP A 55 -16.78 20.99 -17.51
CA ASP A 55 -15.78 19.93 -17.51
C ASP A 55 -14.56 20.32 -16.64
N ASP A 56 -14.17 21.61 -16.59
CA ASP A 56 -13.12 22.12 -15.67
C ASP A 56 -13.53 21.98 -14.19
N VAL A 57 -14.76 22.38 -13.85
CA VAL A 57 -15.30 22.22 -12.49
C VAL A 57 -15.32 20.75 -12.08
N TYR A 58 -15.82 19.85 -12.94
CA TYR A 58 -15.81 18.41 -12.65
C TYR A 58 -14.39 17.88 -12.44
N CYS A 59 -13.46 18.24 -13.33
CA CYS A 59 -12.07 17.82 -13.23
C CYS A 59 -11.43 18.25 -11.90
N LYS A 60 -11.69 19.49 -11.46
CA LYS A 60 -11.27 19.99 -10.13
C LYS A 60 -11.89 19.19 -9.00
N THR A 61 -13.21 19.00 -9.02
CA THR A 61 -13.93 18.30 -7.94
C THR A 61 -13.44 16.87 -7.79
N TYR A 62 -13.25 16.13 -8.89
CA TYR A 62 -12.70 14.78 -8.83
C TYR A 62 -11.25 14.75 -8.34
N SER A 63 -10.43 15.71 -8.78
CA SER A 63 -9.06 15.84 -8.30
C SER A 63 -9.01 16.12 -6.79
N PHE A 64 -9.88 16.98 -6.26
CA PHE A 64 -9.98 17.23 -4.82
C PHE A 64 -10.46 15.99 -4.04
N ARG A 65 -11.50 15.30 -4.52
CA ARG A 65 -12.05 14.09 -3.87
C ARG A 65 -11.04 12.94 -3.81
N GLY A 66 -10.05 12.94 -4.70
CA GLY A 66 -8.95 12.00 -4.64
C GLY A 66 -7.95 12.29 -3.51
N LEU A 67 -7.91 13.49 -2.95
CA LEU A 67 -6.99 13.88 -1.88
C LEU A 67 -7.53 13.42 -0.51
N PHE A 68 -6.63 13.12 0.42
CA PHE A 68 -7.02 12.87 1.83
C PHE A 68 -7.70 14.11 2.44
N ASP A 69 -8.69 13.91 3.31
CA ASP A 69 -9.55 14.96 3.89
C ASP A 69 -8.79 16.18 4.44
N THR A 70 -7.64 15.98 5.08
CA THR A 70 -6.82 17.08 5.62
C THR A 70 -6.21 17.99 4.56
N HIS A 71 -6.03 17.48 3.34
CA HIS A 71 -5.51 18.23 2.20
C HIS A 71 -6.65 18.81 1.35
N TYR A 72 -7.83 18.19 1.37
CA TYR A 72 -9.03 18.66 0.67
C TYR A 72 -9.35 20.11 1.03
N TYR A 73 -9.57 20.42 2.32
CA TYR A 73 -10.01 21.76 2.74
C TYR A 73 -8.98 22.87 2.44
N VAL A 74 -7.69 22.58 2.65
CA VAL A 74 -6.61 23.55 2.39
C VAL A 74 -6.53 23.86 0.90
N TYR A 75 -6.66 22.84 0.05
CA TYR A 75 -6.59 23.00 -1.40
C TYR A 75 -7.86 23.60 -1.98
N GLU A 76 -9.04 23.28 -1.45
CA GLU A 76 -10.32 23.88 -1.84
C GLU A 76 -10.30 25.40 -1.64
N ILE A 77 -9.80 25.86 -0.48
CA ILE A 77 -9.66 27.30 -0.20
C ILE A 77 -8.61 27.94 -1.11
N LYS A 78 -7.43 27.31 -1.24
CA LYS A 78 -6.32 27.86 -2.04
C LYS A 78 -6.64 27.94 -3.54
N HIS A 79 -7.48 27.03 -4.05
CA HIS A 79 -7.78 26.87 -5.47
C HIS A 79 -9.25 27.13 -5.83
N ALA A 80 -9.97 27.90 -4.99
CA ALA A 80 -11.38 28.22 -5.20
C ALA A 80 -11.64 28.85 -6.59
N ASN A 81 -10.76 29.76 -7.01
CA ASN A 81 -10.86 30.49 -8.28
C ASN A 81 -9.87 30.03 -9.36
N SER A 82 -9.14 28.93 -9.13
CA SER A 82 -8.18 28.41 -10.10
C SER A 82 -8.81 27.36 -11.03
N THR A 83 -8.09 27.03 -12.10
CA THR A 83 -8.44 25.99 -13.07
C THR A 83 -7.99 24.61 -12.59
N ALA A 84 -8.56 23.54 -13.19
CA ALA A 84 -8.11 22.17 -12.96
C ALA A 84 -6.61 22.01 -13.22
N LYS A 85 -6.11 22.68 -14.27
CA LYS A 85 -4.70 22.72 -14.62
C LYS A 85 -3.85 23.36 -13.53
N GLU A 86 -4.22 24.54 -13.03
CA GLU A 86 -3.45 25.24 -11.99
C GLU A 86 -3.39 24.45 -10.68
N LEU A 87 -4.51 23.82 -10.30
CA LEU A 87 -4.55 22.88 -9.18
C LEU A 87 -3.58 21.70 -9.42
N TRP A 88 -3.67 21.07 -10.59
CA TRP A 88 -2.85 19.93 -10.96
C TRP A 88 -1.35 20.26 -10.98
N ASP A 89 -0.98 21.41 -11.55
CA ASP A 89 0.39 21.91 -11.61
C ASP A 89 0.93 22.25 -10.20
N ASP A 90 0.11 22.82 -9.32
CA ASP A 90 0.49 23.11 -7.94
C ASP A 90 0.68 21.84 -7.10
N LEU A 91 -0.21 20.85 -7.24
CA LEU A 91 -0.04 19.53 -6.65
C LEU A 91 1.24 18.88 -7.16
N ASP A 92 1.43 18.83 -8.48
CA ASP A 92 2.60 18.22 -9.09
C ASP A 92 3.90 18.86 -8.61
N ARG A 93 3.96 20.20 -8.56
CA ARG A 93 5.12 20.94 -8.05
C ARG A 93 5.40 20.64 -6.57
N LYS A 94 4.39 20.63 -5.71
CA LYS A 94 4.56 20.38 -4.26
C LYS A 94 5.13 18.98 -3.97
N TYR A 95 4.68 17.98 -4.71
CA TYR A 95 5.11 16.60 -4.47
C TYR A 95 6.40 16.25 -5.25
N LYS A 96 6.69 16.90 -6.39
CA LYS A 96 7.98 16.79 -7.09
C LYS A 96 9.16 17.36 -6.30
N THR A 97 9.01 18.50 -5.62
CA THR A 97 10.11 19.05 -4.79
C THR A 97 10.40 18.21 -3.55
N LYS A 98 9.44 17.38 -3.13
CA LYS A 98 9.62 16.41 -2.04
C LYS A 98 10.33 15.13 -2.50
N ASP A 99 10.30 14.79 -3.79
CA ASP A 99 10.97 13.60 -4.34
C ASP A 99 12.50 13.63 -4.15
N SER A 100 13.15 14.79 -4.32
CA SER A 100 14.59 14.93 -4.12
C SER A 100 15.03 14.69 -2.66
N GLY A 101 14.20 15.10 -1.69
CA GLY A 101 14.40 14.75 -0.27
C GLY A 101 14.11 13.28 0.03
N ASN A 102 13.14 12.67 -0.66
CA ASN A 102 12.73 11.30 -0.42
C ASN A 102 13.75 10.26 -0.92
N LYS A 103 14.51 10.53 -1.99
CA LYS A 103 15.58 9.62 -2.46
C LYS A 103 16.64 9.36 -1.39
N LYS A 104 17.19 10.42 -0.78
CA LYS A 104 18.18 10.32 0.30
C LYS A 104 17.61 9.59 1.53
N LEU A 105 16.33 9.83 1.84
CA LEU A 105 15.65 9.16 2.93
C LEU A 105 15.43 7.67 2.66
N LEU A 106 15.10 7.27 1.43
CA LEU A 106 14.97 5.86 1.05
C LEU A 106 16.30 5.11 1.15
N ILE A 107 17.38 5.71 0.64
CA ILE A 107 18.73 5.13 0.76
C ILE A 107 19.11 4.97 2.23
N ARG A 108 18.89 6.01 3.06
CA ARG A 108 19.14 5.91 4.50
C ARG A 108 18.31 4.80 5.14
N LYS A 109 17.01 4.71 4.83
CA LYS A 109 16.13 3.63 5.33
C LYS A 109 16.64 2.25 4.94
N LEU A 110 17.14 2.07 3.71
CA LEU A 110 17.73 0.80 3.27
C LEU A 110 18.93 0.41 4.13
N PHE A 111 19.81 1.36 4.44
CA PHE A 111 20.99 1.11 5.27
C PHE A 111 20.64 0.85 6.74
N ASP A 112 19.74 1.66 7.31
CA ASP A 112 19.32 1.59 8.72
C ASP A 112 18.34 0.42 8.99
N PHE A 113 17.80 -0.21 7.94
CA PHE A 113 16.90 -1.36 8.07
C PHE A 113 17.62 -2.53 8.75
N HIS A 114 16.95 -3.14 9.73
CA HIS A 114 17.37 -4.36 10.41
C HIS A 114 16.14 -5.19 10.76
N VAL A 115 16.25 -6.52 10.69
CA VAL A 115 15.17 -7.44 11.05
C VAL A 115 15.16 -7.67 12.56
N VAL A 116 13.97 -7.63 13.16
CA VAL A 116 13.74 -7.89 14.57
C VAL A 116 13.21 -9.31 14.75
N ASP A 117 13.91 -10.11 15.56
CA ASP A 117 13.60 -11.53 15.86
C ASP A 117 12.20 -11.79 16.43
N ARG A 118 11.58 -10.78 17.05
CA ARG A 118 10.26 -10.91 17.69
C ARG A 118 9.09 -10.91 16.70
N ASN A 119 9.33 -10.44 15.48
CA ASN A 119 8.32 -10.33 14.44
C ASN A 119 8.59 -11.36 13.33
N PHE A 120 7.58 -11.62 12.50
CA PHE A 120 7.77 -12.45 11.31
C PHE A 120 8.85 -11.83 10.39
N VAL A 121 9.88 -12.62 10.11
CA VAL A 121 11.00 -12.30 9.25
C VAL A 121 10.52 -12.07 7.82
N ILE A 122 9.56 -12.88 7.32
CA ILE A 122 9.08 -12.70 5.95
C ILE A 122 8.42 -11.34 5.73
N THR A 123 7.58 -10.89 6.68
CA THR A 123 6.87 -9.60 6.57
C THR A 123 7.88 -8.45 6.51
N GLN A 124 8.92 -8.50 7.34
CA GLN A 124 9.99 -7.50 7.36
C GLN A 124 10.81 -7.53 6.07
N ILE A 125 11.06 -8.70 5.50
CA ILE A 125 11.75 -8.81 4.20
C ILE A 125 10.92 -8.20 3.08
N HIS A 126 9.60 -8.40 3.07
CA HIS A 126 8.73 -7.73 2.11
C HIS A 126 8.77 -6.20 2.25
N GLU A 127 8.84 -5.67 3.47
CA GLU A 127 9.05 -4.23 3.68
C GLU A 127 10.39 -3.77 3.12
N LEU A 128 11.47 -4.53 3.33
CA LEU A 128 12.79 -4.24 2.77
C LEU A 128 12.77 -4.27 1.22
N GLN A 129 12.11 -5.25 0.61
CA GLN A 129 11.90 -5.33 -0.84
C GLN A 129 11.12 -4.12 -1.36
N MET A 130 10.08 -3.67 -0.64
CA MET A 130 9.37 -2.44 -1.00
C MET A 130 10.30 -1.23 -0.99
N ILE A 131 11.19 -1.10 0.00
CA ILE A 131 12.18 -0.01 0.04
C ILE A 131 13.12 -0.07 -1.18
N MET A 132 13.64 -1.26 -1.52
CA MET A 132 14.49 -1.46 -2.70
C MET A 132 13.76 -1.10 -4.00
N ASN A 133 12.53 -1.57 -4.17
CA ASN A 133 11.71 -1.27 -5.35
C ASN A 133 11.40 0.22 -5.48
N LEU A 134 11.17 0.91 -4.37
CA LEU A 134 11.01 2.37 -4.36
C LEU A 134 12.30 3.06 -4.83
N ILE A 135 13.47 2.62 -4.36
CA ILE A 135 14.77 3.15 -4.81
C ILE A 135 14.96 2.94 -6.32
N ILE A 136 14.62 1.74 -6.83
CA ILE A 136 14.68 1.44 -8.27
C ILE A 136 13.76 2.37 -9.06
N SER A 137 12.53 2.57 -8.59
CA SER A 137 11.55 3.47 -9.22
C SER A 137 11.96 4.95 -9.21
N GLU A 138 12.93 5.33 -8.37
CA GLU A 138 13.52 6.67 -8.32
C GLU A 138 14.73 6.84 -9.25
N GLY A 139 15.08 5.81 -10.03
CA GLY A 139 16.11 5.84 -11.06
C GLY A 139 17.47 5.29 -10.63
N HIS A 140 17.57 4.67 -9.44
CA HIS A 140 18.78 3.96 -9.03
C HIS A 140 18.76 2.52 -9.56
N SER A 141 19.90 2.01 -10.02
CA SER A 141 20.05 0.57 -10.25
C SER A 141 20.42 -0.11 -8.93
N LEU A 142 19.64 -1.13 -8.54
CA LEU A 142 20.02 -2.07 -7.49
C LEU A 142 20.14 -3.44 -8.13
N ASP A 143 21.37 -3.90 -8.27
CA ASP A 143 21.64 -5.22 -8.80
C ASP A 143 20.99 -6.32 -7.94
N GLU A 144 20.54 -7.41 -8.58
CA GLU A 144 19.85 -8.49 -7.89
C GLU A 144 20.75 -9.16 -6.84
N SER A 145 22.04 -9.33 -7.12
CA SER A 145 23.02 -9.89 -6.17
C SER A 145 23.17 -8.99 -4.93
N PHE A 146 23.11 -7.67 -5.12
CA PHE A 146 23.10 -6.73 -4.00
C PHE A 146 21.84 -6.88 -3.14
N GLN A 147 20.67 -7.00 -3.78
CA GLN A 147 19.40 -7.17 -3.06
C GLN A 147 19.39 -8.46 -2.23
N VAL A 148 19.80 -9.58 -2.84
CA VAL A 148 19.95 -10.89 -2.18
C VAL A 148 20.91 -10.79 -0.99
N SER A 149 22.10 -10.23 -1.22
CA SER A 149 23.13 -10.05 -0.19
C SER A 149 22.63 -9.19 0.96
N LYS A 150 21.89 -8.11 0.69
CA LYS A 150 21.35 -7.20 1.70
C LYS A 150 20.27 -7.88 2.54
N ILE A 151 19.42 -8.74 1.97
CA ILE A 151 18.45 -9.52 2.75
C ILE A 151 19.18 -10.53 3.65
N ILE A 152 20.11 -11.31 3.12
CA ILE A 152 20.89 -12.30 3.89
C ILE A 152 21.64 -11.62 5.04
N PHE A 153 22.22 -10.45 4.79
CA PHE A 153 22.91 -9.68 5.83
C PHE A 153 21.96 -9.21 6.93
N ASN A 154 20.71 -8.89 6.59
CA ASN A 154 19.71 -8.39 7.53
C ASN A 154 18.96 -9.48 8.29
N LEU A 155 19.12 -10.76 7.94
CA LEU A 155 18.55 -11.84 8.75
C LEU A 155 18.96 -11.67 10.22
N PRO A 156 18.12 -12.08 11.18
CA PRO A 156 18.41 -11.83 12.57
C PRO A 156 19.34 -12.91 13.15
N PHE A 157 19.76 -12.77 14.41
CA PHE A 157 20.79 -13.65 14.98
C PHE A 157 20.32 -15.09 15.13
N THR A 158 19.03 -15.30 15.43
CA THR A 158 18.45 -16.64 15.55
C THR A 158 18.51 -17.45 14.25
N TRP A 159 18.69 -16.77 13.09
CA TRP A 159 18.80 -17.35 11.75
C TRP A 159 20.25 -17.58 11.30
N LYS A 160 21.21 -17.71 12.22
CA LYS A 160 22.65 -17.81 11.89
C LYS A 160 23.02 -18.97 10.96
N GLU A 161 22.39 -20.14 11.12
CA GLU A 161 22.67 -21.32 10.29
C GLU A 161 22.09 -21.14 8.88
N CYS A 162 20.82 -20.74 8.77
CA CYS A 162 20.20 -20.34 7.50
C CYS A 162 21.06 -19.29 6.76
N ARG A 163 21.56 -18.27 7.48
CA ARG A 163 22.45 -17.27 6.90
C ARG A 163 23.75 -17.86 6.35
N LYS A 164 24.33 -18.86 7.02
CA LYS A 164 25.56 -19.53 6.58
C LYS A 164 25.33 -20.30 5.28
N GLU A 165 24.21 -21.00 5.16
CA GLU A 165 23.83 -21.72 3.94
C GLU A 165 23.54 -20.76 2.78
N LEU A 166 22.76 -19.72 3.03
CA LEU A 166 22.43 -18.71 2.02
C LEU A 166 23.67 -17.98 1.52
N LYS A 167 24.67 -17.71 2.39
CA LYS A 167 25.95 -17.11 1.97
C LYS A 167 26.73 -17.96 0.96
N GLN A 168 26.56 -19.29 0.97
CA GLN A 168 27.22 -20.19 0.01
C GLN A 168 26.52 -20.20 -1.35
N LYS A 169 25.21 -19.94 -1.37
CA LYS A 169 24.37 -20.05 -2.56
C LYS A 169 24.03 -18.70 -3.20
N LYS A 170 24.35 -17.57 -2.53
CA LYS A 170 23.89 -16.22 -2.91
C LYS A 170 24.24 -15.79 -4.34
N ASP A 171 25.35 -16.27 -4.91
CA ASP A 171 25.83 -15.81 -6.21
C ASP A 171 25.06 -16.42 -7.39
N ALA A 172 24.36 -17.53 -7.16
CA ALA A 172 23.51 -18.19 -8.15
C ALA A 172 22.00 -18.07 -7.84
N MET A 173 21.66 -17.42 -6.72
CA MET A 173 20.29 -17.38 -6.19
C MET A 173 19.57 -16.11 -6.64
N THR A 174 18.34 -16.28 -7.13
CA THR A 174 17.44 -15.16 -7.45
C THR A 174 16.72 -14.64 -6.20
N MET A 175 16.20 -13.42 -6.28
CA MET A 175 15.41 -12.83 -5.20
C MET A 175 14.16 -13.64 -4.87
N GLN A 176 13.52 -14.25 -5.88
CA GLN A 176 12.32 -15.06 -5.66
C GLN A 176 12.63 -16.35 -4.92
N GLU A 177 13.72 -17.03 -5.27
CA GLU A 177 14.18 -18.24 -4.60
C GLU A 177 14.53 -17.95 -3.14
N LEU A 178 15.23 -16.84 -2.87
CA LEU A 178 15.56 -16.41 -1.52
C LEU A 178 14.31 -16.21 -0.65
N VAL A 179 13.31 -15.49 -1.15
CA VAL A 179 12.07 -15.22 -0.40
C VAL A 179 11.31 -16.51 -0.11
N LYS A 180 11.21 -17.42 -1.09
CA LYS A 180 10.60 -18.73 -0.89
C LYS A 180 11.34 -19.55 0.17
N TYR A 181 12.67 -19.55 0.11
CA TYR A 181 13.50 -20.24 1.09
C TYR A 181 13.22 -19.74 2.50
N ILE A 182 13.21 -18.41 2.69
CA ILE A 182 12.97 -17.80 3.99
C ILE A 182 11.56 -18.09 4.51
N GLN A 183 10.56 -18.10 3.63
CA GLN A 183 9.19 -18.47 4.02
C GLN A 183 9.10 -19.91 4.56
N VAL A 184 9.81 -20.86 3.92
CA VAL A 184 9.85 -22.26 4.36
C VAL A 184 10.57 -22.39 5.70
N GLU A 185 11.74 -21.76 5.83
CA GLU A 185 12.53 -21.76 7.06
C GLU A 185 11.76 -21.16 8.25
N GLU A 186 11.02 -20.06 8.02
CA GLU A 186 10.21 -19.42 9.07
C GLU A 186 9.08 -20.35 9.55
N ASN A 187 8.45 -21.07 8.63
CA ASN A 187 7.42 -22.03 8.99
C ASN A 187 8.00 -23.18 9.84
N SER A 188 9.23 -23.64 9.53
CA SER A 188 9.93 -24.64 10.35
C SER A 188 10.22 -24.12 11.76
N HIS A 189 10.74 -22.91 11.89
CA HIS A 189 11.00 -22.29 13.20
C HIS A 189 9.73 -22.13 14.05
N ASN A 190 8.60 -21.83 13.44
CA ASN A 190 7.32 -21.73 14.15
C ASN A 190 6.82 -23.11 14.62
N PHE A 191 7.03 -24.15 13.81
CA PHE A 191 6.69 -25.52 14.19
C PHE A 191 7.51 -26.00 15.40
N ASP A 192 8.83 -25.81 15.37
CA ASP A 192 9.72 -26.17 16.48
C ASP A 192 9.36 -25.45 17.79
N ARG A 193 8.92 -24.19 17.71
CA ARG A 193 8.45 -23.43 18.88
C ARG A 193 7.19 -24.03 19.49
N LEU A 194 6.23 -24.44 18.67
CA LEU A 194 4.98 -25.05 19.13
C LEU A 194 5.23 -26.42 19.77
N GLU A 195 6.12 -27.24 19.21
CA GLU A 195 6.50 -28.52 19.81
C GLU A 195 7.20 -28.35 21.17
N LEU A 196 8.06 -27.35 21.31
CA LEU A 196 8.73 -27.04 22.59
C LEU A 196 7.75 -26.55 23.67
N GLU A 197 6.70 -25.83 23.29
CA GLU A 197 5.63 -25.42 24.22
C GLU A 197 4.76 -26.61 24.63
N ASP A 198 4.46 -27.53 23.71
CA ASP A 198 3.70 -28.75 24.00
C ASP A 198 4.50 -29.73 24.89
N HIS A 199 5.82 -29.82 24.70
CA HIS A 199 6.70 -30.62 25.56
C HIS A 199 6.90 -29.99 26.95
N LYS A 200 6.89 -28.66 27.07
CA LYS A 200 6.90 -27.98 28.37
C LYS A 200 5.56 -28.14 29.11
N SER A 201 4.44 -28.08 28.38
CA SER A 201 3.10 -28.35 28.91
C SER A 201 2.95 -29.81 29.36
N SER A 202 3.44 -30.75 28.56
CA SER A 202 3.42 -32.20 28.87
C SER A 202 4.30 -32.58 30.07
N LYS A 203 5.39 -31.83 30.33
CA LYS A 203 6.20 -32.02 31.55
C LYS A 203 5.58 -31.41 32.81
N ALA A 204 4.63 -30.47 32.68
CA ALA A 204 3.91 -29.88 33.80
C ALA A 204 2.70 -30.72 34.27
N LEU A 205 2.34 -31.79 33.56
CA LEU A 205 1.17 -32.62 33.83
C LEU A 205 1.51 -34.06 34.27
N VAL A 206 2.61 -34.26 35.01
CA VAL A 206 2.86 -35.51 35.76
C VAL A 206 2.33 -35.34 37.18
N VAL A 207 1.01 -35.18 37.32
CA VAL A 207 0.28 -35.47 38.56
C VAL A 207 -1.05 -36.13 38.17
N ASP A 208 -1.34 -37.20 38.89
CA ASP A 208 -2.27 -38.31 38.64
C ASP A 208 -3.67 -38.06 38.02
N HIS A 209 -4.02 -39.05 37.15
CA HIS A 209 -5.30 -39.77 37.02
C HIS A 209 -6.53 -39.10 36.38
N ASP A 210 -6.84 -39.49 35.13
CA ASP A 210 -8.09 -40.19 34.70
C ASP A 210 -8.16 -40.20 33.14
N PRO A 211 -8.11 -41.38 32.47
CA PRO A 211 -8.23 -41.50 31.01
C PRO A 211 -9.55 -40.97 30.42
N SER A 212 -10.60 -40.81 31.24
CA SER A 212 -11.90 -40.31 30.77
C SER A 212 -11.89 -38.83 30.35
N LEU A 213 -10.93 -38.05 30.85
CA LEU A 213 -10.82 -36.61 30.57
C LEU A 213 -10.13 -36.28 29.23
N ARG A 214 -9.32 -37.20 28.68
CA ARG A 214 -8.66 -36.99 27.37
C ARG A 214 -9.65 -36.98 26.21
N VAL A 215 -10.67 -37.84 26.27
CA VAL A 215 -11.74 -37.86 25.25
C VAL A 215 -12.63 -36.63 25.40
N SER A 216 -12.89 -36.17 26.63
CA SER A 216 -13.69 -34.96 26.90
C SER A 216 -13.02 -33.68 26.39
N LEU A 217 -11.69 -33.53 26.50
CA LEU A 217 -10.96 -32.38 25.94
C LEU A 217 -10.86 -32.43 24.41
N MET A 218 -10.57 -33.60 23.82
CA MET A 218 -10.53 -33.71 22.35
C MET A 218 -11.90 -33.49 21.70
N VAL A 219 -12.98 -33.99 22.32
CA VAL A 219 -14.36 -33.75 21.86
C VAL A 219 -14.76 -32.28 22.05
N LYS A 220 -14.31 -31.60 23.11
CA LYS A 220 -14.51 -30.14 23.30
C LYS A 220 -13.75 -29.28 22.29
N VAL A 221 -12.56 -29.71 21.84
CA VAL A 221 -11.76 -28.99 20.83
C VAL A 221 -12.31 -29.24 19.42
N LEU A 222 -12.79 -30.45 19.11
CA LEU A 222 -13.36 -30.80 17.81
C LEU A 222 -14.82 -30.34 17.61
N LEU A 223 -15.60 -30.14 18.67
CA LEU A 223 -16.99 -29.65 18.62
C LEU A 223 -17.15 -28.15 18.89
N GLN A 224 -16.08 -27.35 18.89
CA GLN A 224 -16.27 -25.90 18.86
C GLN A 224 -16.92 -25.51 17.52
N PRO A 225 -18.11 -24.87 17.52
CA PRO A 225 -18.72 -24.41 16.29
C PRO A 225 -17.78 -23.36 15.68
N LYS A 226 -17.38 -23.60 14.42
CA LYS A 226 -16.89 -22.53 13.54
C LYS A 226 -18.00 -21.49 13.43
N SER A 227 -18.02 -20.51 14.32
CA SER A 227 -18.91 -19.37 14.18
C SER A 227 -18.31 -18.12 14.80
N MET A 228 -18.30 -17.09 13.96
CA MET A 228 -18.48 -15.69 14.33
C MET A 228 -17.25 -14.95 14.88
N ILE A 229 -16.54 -14.36 13.92
CA ILE A 229 -16.11 -12.97 14.01
C ILE A 229 -17.26 -12.16 14.65
N SER A 230 -17.06 -11.73 15.89
CA SER A 230 -17.95 -10.76 16.56
C SER A 230 -17.79 -9.39 15.90
N PRO A 231 -18.87 -8.78 15.36
CA PRO A 231 -18.81 -7.48 14.68
C PRO A 231 -18.85 -6.34 15.71
N ARG A 232 -17.92 -6.33 16.68
CA ARG A 232 -17.83 -5.25 17.68
C ARG A 232 -16.38 -4.78 17.88
N ARG A 233 -15.72 -4.39 16.80
CA ARG A 233 -14.64 -3.37 16.84
C ARG A 233 -14.28 -2.77 15.49
N LEU A 234 -15.28 -2.56 14.63
CA LEU A 234 -15.11 -1.88 13.34
C LEU A 234 -16.24 -0.87 13.10
N VAL A 235 -16.53 -0.04 14.10
CA VAL A 235 -17.42 1.12 13.94
C VAL A 235 -16.81 2.29 14.72
N ARG A 236 -15.91 3.03 14.08
CA ARG A 236 -15.60 4.43 14.41
C ARG A 236 -14.81 5.16 13.32
N SER A 237 -15.14 4.89 12.05
CA SER A 237 -14.77 5.79 10.96
C SER A 237 -15.86 5.78 9.88
N PRO A 238 -16.61 6.88 9.69
CA PRO A 238 -17.67 6.99 8.67
C PRO A 238 -17.19 6.71 7.24
N THR A 239 -15.89 6.77 6.99
CA THR A 239 -15.29 6.60 5.66
C THR A 239 -15.19 5.12 5.23
N VAL A 240 -15.15 4.18 6.17
CA VAL A 240 -14.96 2.74 5.86
C VAL A 240 -16.29 2.05 5.53
N VAL A 241 -17.41 2.54 6.08
CA VAL A 241 -18.74 1.97 5.84
C VAL A 241 -19.23 2.26 4.41
N CYS A 242 -18.89 3.42 3.83
CA CYS A 242 -19.23 3.71 2.43
C CYS A 242 -18.46 2.84 1.43
N PHE A 243 -17.21 2.47 1.72
CA PHE A 243 -16.40 1.66 0.81
C PHE A 243 -16.85 0.20 0.73
N ILE A 244 -17.35 -0.37 1.83
CA ILE A 244 -17.82 -1.76 1.86
C ILE A 244 -19.17 -1.90 1.14
N VAL A 245 -20.04 -0.89 1.23
CA VAL A 245 -21.35 -0.89 0.54
C VAL A 245 -21.22 -0.72 -0.97
N GLU A 246 -20.22 0.00 -1.48
CA GLU A 246 -20.00 0.11 -2.93
C GLU A 246 -19.32 -1.13 -3.54
N ILE A 247 -18.44 -1.81 -2.79
CA ILE A 247 -17.81 -3.06 -3.24
C ILE A 247 -18.87 -4.18 -3.35
N TRP A 248 -19.80 -4.25 -2.40
CA TRP A 248 -20.92 -5.22 -2.46
C TRP A 248 -21.93 -4.95 -3.60
N LYS A 249 -22.03 -3.71 -4.11
CA LYS A 249 -22.88 -3.40 -5.27
C LYS A 249 -22.29 -3.81 -6.62
N LEU A 250 -20.97 -4.01 -6.69
CA LEU A 250 -20.29 -4.36 -7.94
C LEU A 250 -20.22 -5.88 -8.20
N GLU A 251 -20.27 -6.71 -7.16
CA GLU A 251 -20.25 -8.17 -7.31
C GLU A 251 -21.61 -8.79 -7.70
N PHE A 252 -22.73 -8.08 -7.52
CA PHE A 252 -24.07 -8.56 -7.91
C PHE A 252 -24.58 -8.03 -9.27
N ALA A 253 -23.76 -7.30 -10.03
CA ALA A 253 -24.13 -6.77 -11.34
C ALA A 253 -23.62 -7.64 -12.53
N VAL A 254 -23.05 -8.82 -12.25
CA VAL A 254 -22.50 -9.74 -13.27
C VAL A 254 -23.15 -11.13 -13.22
N TYR A 255 -24.30 -11.28 -12.54
CA TYR A 255 -25.21 -12.42 -12.69
C TYR A 255 -26.66 -11.94 -12.81
#